data_AF-A0A7C5RS84-F1
#
_entry.id   AF-A0A7C5RS84-F1
#
_cell.length_a   1.000
_cell.length_b   1.000
_cell.length_c   1.000
_cell.angle_alpha   90.00
_cell.angle_beta   90.00
_cell.angle_gamma   90.00
#
_symmetry.space_group_name_H-M   'P 1'
#
loop_
_entity.id
_entity.type
_entity.pdbx_description
1 polymer ?
#
loop_
_entity_poly.entity_id
_entity_poly.type
_entity_poly.pdbx_seq_one_letter_code
_entity_poly.pdbx_strand_id
1 'polypeptide(L)'
;MYPAPGRDIQQGQGLDGKRAILAALALVIVIACVPGVPPPTPEPTPIPHPTGPDELVLRIETSGGFIPPFRLPTEFPQLSVYGDGTVVTLGPQITIYPPPALPNVLQGRITEQGLQLLLREAAAAGLLAGDADYPLEGIYDAPTTFFTVNAGGHLSHVSVYALGLEDPSDPRLTAEQRAARQRLVEFARKALDLYSWLPPETVVERDIPFTITRLQVVVLPADAPEAPHPEDEHLVTTRSWPLPTPLSAFGEPAPWFGTNARCGIVSSRKELPRLLEQLQTANLLTRWRSQEQTYVAFFRPLLPDESGCQPPHART
;
A
#
# COMPACT_ATOMS: atom_id res chain seq x y z
N MET A 1 78.97 15.01 -40.33
CA MET A 1 80.07 14.17 -40.82
C MET A 1 79.63 12.72 -40.59
N TYR A 2 79.07 12.09 -41.63
CA TYR A 2 78.87 10.62 -41.68
C TYR A 2 80.25 9.97 -41.89
N PRO A 3 80.52 8.77 -41.35
CA PRO A 3 80.00 7.57 -42.00
C PRO A 3 79.59 6.41 -41.05
N ALA A 4 78.68 5.57 -41.55
CA ALA A 4 78.63 4.13 -41.27
C ALA A 4 79.49 3.42 -42.34
N PRO A 5 80.00 2.19 -42.15
CA PRO A 5 79.19 0.96 -42.22
C PRO A 5 79.70 -0.12 -41.23
N GLY A 6 79.02 -1.24 -40.97
CA GLY A 6 78.75 -2.33 -41.90
C GLY A 6 78.60 -3.65 -41.13
N ARG A 7 77.89 -4.57 -41.78
CA ARG A 7 77.33 -5.85 -41.33
C ARG A 7 78.34 -7.02 -41.25
N ASP A 8 77.86 -8.05 -40.54
CA ASP A 8 77.94 -9.51 -40.80
C ASP A 8 78.87 -10.38 -39.93
N ILE A 9 78.29 -11.26 -39.09
CA ILE A 9 77.97 -12.71 -39.23
C ILE A 9 79.18 -13.64 -38.96
N GLN A 10 78.92 -14.61 -38.06
CA GLN A 10 79.33 -16.04 -38.06
C GLN A 10 80.29 -16.50 -36.94
N GLN A 11 79.79 -17.51 -36.21
CA GLN A 11 80.43 -18.79 -35.87
C GLN A 11 81.35 -18.96 -34.64
N GLY A 12 81.07 -20.08 -33.96
CA GLY A 12 81.87 -20.78 -32.94
C GLY A 12 80.92 -21.61 -32.07
N GLN A 13 80.45 -22.79 -32.48
CA GLN A 13 81.11 -24.11 -32.51
C GLN A 13 81.83 -24.54 -31.21
N GLY A 14 81.40 -25.71 -30.69
CA GLY A 14 82.14 -26.59 -29.78
C GLY A 14 81.76 -26.44 -28.30
N LEU A 15 81.55 -27.49 -27.49
CA LEU A 15 81.77 -28.93 -27.61
C LEU A 15 80.92 -29.65 -26.55
N ASP A 16 80.37 -30.79 -26.96
CA ASP A 16 80.23 -32.08 -26.27
C ASP A 16 80.31 -32.17 -24.72
N GLY A 17 79.30 -32.81 -24.10
CA GLY A 17 79.33 -33.11 -22.67
C GLY A 17 78.11 -33.86 -22.11
N LYS A 18 77.92 -35.11 -22.53
CA LYS A 18 77.16 -36.22 -21.90
C LYS A 18 76.27 -35.97 -20.65
N ARG A 19 75.02 -36.40 -20.81
CA ARG A 19 74.15 -37.16 -19.87
C ARG A 19 73.57 -36.43 -18.65
N ALA A 20 72.28 -36.10 -18.74
CA ALA A 20 71.31 -36.39 -17.68
C ALA A 20 69.91 -36.52 -18.31
N ILE A 21 69.31 -37.70 -18.19
CA ILE A 21 67.93 -38.00 -18.57
C ILE A 21 67.05 -37.57 -17.40
N LEU A 22 66.21 -36.55 -17.59
CA LEU A 22 65.02 -36.31 -16.78
C LEU A 22 63.90 -35.82 -17.72
N ALA A 23 62.94 -36.70 -17.96
CA ALA A 23 61.74 -36.43 -18.70
C ALA A 23 60.78 -35.57 -17.86
N ALA A 24 60.38 -34.42 -18.37
CA ALA A 24 59.22 -33.67 -17.89
C ALA A 24 58.41 -33.21 -19.10
N LEU A 25 57.24 -33.81 -19.25
CA LEU A 25 56.25 -33.57 -20.30
C LEU A 25 55.57 -32.21 -19.99
N ALA A 26 55.90 -31.15 -20.74
CA ALA A 26 55.19 -29.88 -20.67
C ALA A 26 54.25 -29.76 -21.88
N LEU A 27 52.98 -30.10 -21.66
CA LEU A 27 51.88 -29.90 -22.59
C LEU A 27 51.55 -28.40 -22.65
N VAL A 28 51.91 -27.73 -23.74
CA VAL A 28 51.53 -26.33 -24.01
C VAL A 28 50.07 -26.32 -24.48
N ILE A 29 49.15 -25.92 -23.59
CA ILE A 29 47.76 -25.62 -23.93
C ILE A 29 47.70 -24.17 -24.39
N VAL A 30 47.39 -23.95 -25.67
CA VAL A 30 47.07 -22.63 -26.21
C VAL A 30 45.65 -22.27 -25.80
N ILE A 31 45.51 -21.43 -24.77
CA ILE A 31 44.22 -20.85 -24.38
C ILE A 31 43.87 -19.75 -25.39
N ALA A 32 42.86 -20.01 -26.22
CA ALA A 32 42.21 -18.99 -27.01
C ALA A 32 41.37 -18.10 -26.06
N CYS A 33 41.77 -16.84 -25.88
CA CYS A 33 40.96 -15.84 -25.19
C CYS A 33 39.72 -15.52 -26.03
N VAL A 34 38.60 -16.16 -25.71
CA VAL A 34 37.28 -15.64 -26.07
C VAL A 34 36.92 -14.60 -25.00
N PRO A 35 36.57 -13.35 -25.33
CA PRO A 35 36.08 -12.40 -24.34
C PRO A 35 34.79 -12.97 -23.73
N GLY A 36 34.88 -13.37 -22.47
CA GLY A 36 33.79 -13.98 -21.72
C GLY A 36 32.64 -13.01 -21.53
N VAL A 37 31.44 -13.47 -21.82
CA VAL A 37 30.19 -12.83 -21.38
C VAL A 37 30.30 -12.62 -19.87
N PRO A 38 30.09 -11.40 -19.34
CA PRO A 38 30.10 -11.19 -17.90
C PRO A 38 29.10 -12.13 -17.24
N PRO A 39 29.43 -12.75 -16.10
CA PRO A 39 28.49 -13.62 -15.41
C PRO A 39 27.19 -12.84 -15.14
N PRO A 40 26.01 -13.45 -15.34
CA PRO A 40 24.75 -12.77 -15.06
C PRO A 40 24.78 -12.31 -13.61
N THR A 41 24.49 -11.02 -13.38
CA THR A 41 24.31 -10.48 -12.04
C THR A 41 23.24 -11.33 -11.35
N PRO A 42 23.51 -11.90 -10.16
CA PRO A 42 22.51 -12.74 -9.49
C PRO A 42 21.25 -11.91 -9.28
N GLU A 43 20.13 -12.41 -9.81
CA GLU A 43 18.83 -11.79 -9.57
C GLU A 43 18.56 -11.81 -8.06
N PRO A 44 18.03 -10.72 -7.48
CA PRO A 44 17.69 -10.69 -6.07
C PRO A 44 16.70 -11.81 -5.75
N THR A 45 16.94 -12.56 -4.68
CA THR A 45 16.01 -13.57 -4.20
C THR A 45 14.62 -12.96 -3.99
N PRO A 46 13.55 -13.53 -4.58
CA PRO A 46 12.19 -13.07 -4.35
C PRO A 46 11.82 -13.11 -2.88
N ILE A 47 11.09 -12.09 -2.41
CA ILE A 47 10.52 -12.03 -1.07
C ILE A 47 9.22 -12.85 -1.10
N PRO A 48 9.08 -13.92 -0.30
CA PRO A 48 7.84 -14.69 -0.24
C PRO A 48 6.67 -13.82 0.24
N HIS A 49 5.51 -13.93 -0.39
CA HIS A 49 4.27 -13.26 0.03
C HIS A 49 3.05 -14.13 -0.34
N PRO A 50 1.87 -13.86 0.26
CA PRO A 50 0.61 -14.45 -0.18
C PRO A 50 0.34 -14.16 -1.66
N THR A 51 -0.37 -15.05 -2.36
CA THR A 51 -0.54 -14.98 -3.83
C THR A 51 -2.00 -14.92 -4.26
N GLY A 52 -2.93 -15.10 -3.33
CA GLY A 52 -4.36 -15.05 -3.58
C GLY A 52 -4.86 -13.62 -3.85
N PRO A 53 -5.96 -13.47 -4.60
CA PRO A 53 -6.55 -12.17 -4.93
C PRO A 53 -7.17 -11.45 -3.73
N ASP A 54 -7.54 -12.19 -2.69
CA ASP A 54 -8.11 -11.64 -1.45
C ASP A 54 -7.06 -11.63 -0.31
N GLU A 55 -5.80 -11.97 -0.61
CA GLU A 55 -4.73 -12.03 0.39
C GLU A 55 -3.95 -10.71 0.40
N LEU A 56 -4.10 -9.94 1.48
CA LEU A 56 -3.40 -8.67 1.66
C LEU A 56 -1.89 -8.87 1.74
N VAL A 57 -1.12 -8.08 0.99
CA VAL A 57 0.35 -8.02 1.01
C VAL A 57 0.86 -6.74 1.67
N LEU A 58 0.29 -5.59 1.32
CA LEU A 58 0.64 -4.28 1.89
C LEU A 58 -0.61 -3.42 2.06
N ARG A 59 -0.76 -2.77 3.21
CA ARG A 59 -1.74 -1.71 3.45
C ARG A 59 -1.09 -0.49 4.11
N ILE A 60 -1.50 0.70 3.67
CA ILE A 60 -1.18 1.98 4.30
C ILE A 60 -2.49 2.67 4.68
N GLU A 61 -2.65 2.94 5.97
CA GLU A 61 -3.82 3.56 6.57
C GLU A 61 -3.42 4.76 7.42
N THR A 62 -4.33 5.74 7.53
CA THR A 62 -4.18 6.86 8.46
C THR A 62 -5.48 7.04 9.22
N SER A 63 -5.41 7.16 10.55
CA SER A 63 -6.58 7.31 11.41
C SER A 63 -6.26 8.04 12.71
N GLY A 64 -7.32 8.40 13.42
CA GLY A 64 -7.27 9.17 14.64
C GLY A 64 -7.03 10.65 14.34
N GLY A 65 -6.37 11.33 15.27
CA GLY A 65 -6.29 12.78 15.27
C GLY A 65 -7.64 13.44 15.56
N PHE A 66 -7.73 14.73 15.28
CA PHE A 66 -8.95 15.50 15.55
C PHE A 66 -9.88 15.53 14.34
N ILE A 67 -10.52 14.39 14.08
CA ILE A 67 -11.55 14.25 13.05
C ILE A 67 -12.96 14.20 13.66
N PRO A 68 -14.00 14.66 12.94
CA PRO A 68 -15.37 14.49 13.40
C PRO A 68 -15.74 13.01 13.55
N PRO A 69 -16.46 12.61 14.62
CA PRO A 69 -16.80 11.21 14.88
C PRO A 69 -17.46 10.50 13.70
N PHE A 70 -18.34 11.19 12.97
CA PHE A 70 -19.04 10.65 11.79
C PHE A 70 -18.12 10.21 10.63
N ARG A 71 -16.82 10.55 10.65
CA ARG A 71 -15.86 10.10 9.63
C ARG A 71 -15.39 8.66 9.86
N LEU A 72 -15.31 8.22 11.12
CA LEU A 72 -14.82 6.89 11.52
C LEU A 72 -15.41 5.72 10.71
N PRO A 73 -16.74 5.60 10.49
CA PRO A 73 -17.31 4.45 9.77
C PRO A 73 -16.97 4.42 8.27
N THR A 74 -16.36 5.49 7.75
CA THR A 74 -16.00 5.66 6.32
C THR A 74 -14.51 5.83 6.08
N GLU A 75 -13.68 5.74 7.12
CA GLU A 75 -12.22 5.76 6.94
C GLU A 75 -11.78 4.62 6.01
N PHE A 76 -10.89 4.91 5.09
CA PHE A 76 -10.52 3.99 4.03
C PHE A 76 -9.00 4.03 3.83
N PRO A 77 -8.33 2.88 3.59
CA PRO A 77 -6.89 2.84 3.36
C PRO A 77 -6.49 3.70 2.16
N GLN A 78 -5.33 4.34 2.27
CA GLN A 78 -4.77 5.12 1.18
C GLN A 78 -4.20 4.21 0.09
N LEU A 79 -3.71 3.03 0.47
CA LEU A 79 -3.19 1.99 -0.40
C LEU A 79 -3.48 0.61 0.18
N SER A 80 -3.96 -0.31 -0.65
CA SER A 80 -3.97 -1.75 -0.40
C SER A 80 -3.42 -2.49 -1.62
N VAL A 81 -2.53 -3.45 -1.40
CA VAL A 81 -1.95 -4.31 -2.45
C VAL A 81 -2.15 -5.77 -2.08
N TYR A 82 -2.62 -6.57 -3.03
CA TYR A 82 -2.97 -7.98 -2.86
C TYR A 82 -1.99 -8.91 -3.56
N GLY A 83 -2.03 -10.20 -3.18
CA GLY A 83 -1.12 -11.24 -3.66
C GLY A 83 -1.14 -11.48 -5.17
N ASP A 84 -2.24 -11.15 -5.85
CA ASP A 84 -2.38 -11.26 -7.30
C ASP A 84 -1.92 -10.01 -8.07
N GLY A 85 -1.36 -9.03 -7.34
CA GLY A 85 -0.92 -7.74 -7.85
C GLY A 85 -2.02 -6.69 -7.96
N THR A 86 -3.24 -6.95 -7.47
CA THR A 86 -4.29 -5.93 -7.41
C THR A 86 -3.88 -4.80 -6.47
N VAL A 87 -4.00 -3.57 -6.94
CA VAL A 87 -3.71 -2.34 -6.18
C VAL A 87 -5.00 -1.54 -6.06
N VAL A 88 -5.37 -1.15 -4.84
CA VAL A 88 -6.54 -0.29 -4.57
C VAL A 88 -6.09 0.96 -3.85
N THR A 89 -6.50 2.13 -4.34
CA THR A 89 -6.13 3.44 -3.79
C THR A 89 -7.33 4.38 -3.75
N LEU A 90 -7.22 5.42 -2.93
CA LEU A 90 -8.13 6.57 -3.02
C LEU A 90 -7.75 7.42 -4.24
N GLY A 91 -8.72 7.65 -5.12
CA GLY A 91 -8.57 8.56 -6.24
C GLY A 91 -8.68 10.03 -5.86
N PRO A 92 -8.41 10.95 -6.81
CA PRO A 92 -8.59 12.38 -6.60
C PRO A 92 -10.03 12.69 -6.17
N GLN A 93 -10.16 13.57 -5.17
CA GLN A 93 -11.46 14.06 -4.69
C GLN A 93 -11.60 15.54 -4.98
N ILE A 94 -12.77 15.94 -5.46
CA ILE A 94 -13.11 17.36 -5.63
C ILE A 94 -13.47 17.97 -4.27
N THR A 95 -13.02 19.19 -4.02
CA THR A 95 -13.27 19.92 -2.77
C THR A 95 -14.66 20.58 -2.79
N ILE A 96 -15.71 19.75 -2.84
CA ILE A 96 -17.11 20.20 -2.75
C ILE A 96 -17.69 19.85 -1.38
N TYR A 97 -18.62 20.69 -0.90
CA TYR A 97 -19.34 20.45 0.34
C TYR A 97 -20.86 20.48 0.12
N PRO A 98 -21.61 19.47 0.62
CA PRO A 98 -21.13 18.23 1.25
C PRO A 98 -20.43 17.28 0.26
N PRO A 99 -19.49 16.44 0.72
CA PRO A 99 -18.82 15.47 -0.15
C PRO A 99 -19.77 14.34 -0.56
N PRO A 100 -19.50 13.66 -1.70
CA PRO A 100 -20.26 12.49 -2.14
C PRO A 100 -20.34 11.39 -1.06
N ALA A 101 -21.40 10.57 -1.11
CA ALA A 101 -21.64 9.52 -0.12
C ALA A 101 -20.65 8.35 -0.21
N LEU A 102 -19.98 8.20 -1.36
CA LEU A 102 -18.93 7.21 -1.58
C LEU A 102 -17.60 7.90 -1.90
N PRO A 103 -16.47 7.37 -1.42
CA PRO A 103 -15.17 7.84 -1.85
C PRO A 103 -14.92 7.52 -3.33
N ASN A 104 -14.04 8.28 -3.97
CA ASN A 104 -13.48 7.90 -5.26
C ASN A 104 -12.43 6.80 -5.02
N VAL A 105 -12.73 5.55 -5.39
CA VAL A 105 -11.82 4.41 -5.20
C VAL A 105 -11.36 3.93 -6.56
N LEU A 106 -10.05 3.85 -6.73
CA LEU A 106 -9.40 3.39 -7.95
C LEU A 106 -8.76 2.03 -7.70
N GLN A 107 -8.75 1.24 -8.76
CA GLN A 107 -8.06 -0.02 -8.84
C GLN A 107 -7.01 0.05 -9.95
N GLY A 108 -5.95 -0.71 -9.79
CA GLY A 108 -5.02 -1.05 -10.84
C GLY A 108 -4.45 -2.44 -10.59
N ARG A 109 -3.48 -2.82 -11.43
CA ARG A 109 -2.82 -4.10 -11.33
C ARG A 109 -1.37 -3.99 -11.73
N ILE A 110 -0.50 -4.56 -10.91
CA ILE A 110 0.92 -4.71 -11.19
C ILE A 110 1.26 -6.19 -11.40
N THR A 111 2.36 -6.44 -12.10
CA THR A 111 2.94 -7.77 -12.24
C THR A 111 3.64 -8.21 -10.95
N GLU A 112 3.94 -9.50 -10.83
CA GLU A 112 4.80 -10.05 -9.77
C GLU A 112 6.13 -9.29 -9.65
N GLN A 113 6.75 -8.95 -10.79
CA GLN A 113 7.99 -8.16 -10.78
C GLN A 113 7.80 -6.78 -10.14
N GLY A 114 6.67 -6.11 -10.42
CA GLY A 114 6.31 -4.84 -9.79
C GLY A 114 6.06 -4.99 -8.29
N LEU A 115 5.37 -6.06 -7.89
CA LEU A 115 5.12 -6.37 -6.48
C LEU A 115 6.43 -6.62 -5.71
N GLN A 116 7.36 -7.37 -6.29
CA GLN A 116 8.68 -7.60 -5.72
C GLN A 116 9.50 -6.31 -5.60
N LEU A 117 9.37 -5.37 -6.54
CA LEU A 117 9.99 -4.04 -6.42
C LEU A 117 9.42 -3.28 -5.21
N LEU A 118 8.10 -3.26 -5.04
CA LEU A 118 7.44 -2.63 -3.90
C LEU A 118 7.84 -3.28 -2.57
N LEU A 119 7.88 -4.61 -2.50
CA LEU A 119 8.30 -5.33 -1.29
C LEU A 119 9.75 -5.06 -0.90
N ARG A 120 10.64 -4.85 -1.88
CA ARG A 120 12.03 -4.42 -1.60
C ARG A 120 12.09 -3.02 -0.99
N GLU A 121 11.25 -2.09 -1.44
CA GLU A 121 11.13 -0.77 -0.83
C GLU A 121 10.59 -0.86 0.61
N ALA A 122 9.59 -1.72 0.83
CA ALA A 122 9.05 -1.98 2.18
C ALA A 122 10.13 -2.58 3.10
N ALA A 123 10.93 -3.52 2.59
CA ALA A 123 12.06 -4.12 3.32
C ALA A 123 13.12 -3.07 3.67
N ALA A 124 13.48 -2.20 2.72
CA ALA A 124 14.42 -1.10 2.94
C ALA A 124 13.90 -0.09 3.97
N ALA A 125 12.58 0.10 4.05
CA ALA A 125 11.96 0.93 5.08
C ALA A 125 11.99 0.31 6.48
N GLY A 126 12.21 -1.00 6.57
CA GLY A 126 12.20 -1.78 7.82
C GLY A 126 10.86 -2.45 8.13
N LEU A 127 9.90 -2.45 7.19
CA LEU A 127 8.55 -3.00 7.40
C LEU A 127 8.49 -4.54 7.41
N LEU A 128 9.60 -5.22 7.12
CA LEU A 128 9.73 -6.69 7.20
C LEU A 128 10.54 -7.13 8.43
N ALA A 129 10.77 -6.23 9.39
CA ALA A 129 11.51 -6.52 10.61
C ALA A 129 10.61 -7.04 11.77
N GLY A 130 9.30 -7.04 11.57
CA GLY A 130 8.29 -7.32 12.61
C GLY A 130 7.53 -6.06 13.04
N ASP A 131 6.75 -6.17 14.11
CA ASP A 131 5.93 -5.07 14.61
C ASP A 131 6.79 -3.95 15.21
N ALA A 132 6.33 -2.70 15.06
CA ALA A 132 6.97 -1.54 15.67
C ALA A 132 5.96 -0.42 15.97
N ASP A 133 6.20 0.34 17.03
CA ASP A 133 5.40 1.52 17.37
C ASP A 133 6.33 2.73 17.57
N TYR A 134 5.95 3.85 16.96
CA TYR A 134 6.68 5.11 16.99
C TYR A 134 5.77 6.22 17.52
N PRO A 135 5.54 6.27 18.85
CA PRO A 135 4.83 7.37 19.47
C PRO A 135 5.66 8.65 19.44
N LEU A 136 5.00 9.79 19.55
CA LEU A 136 5.68 11.07 19.71
C LEU A 136 4.87 11.99 20.63
N GLU A 137 5.42 12.27 21.80
CA GLU A 137 4.78 13.15 22.77
C GLU A 137 4.81 14.61 22.32
N GLY A 138 3.86 15.40 22.81
CA GLY A 138 3.78 16.85 22.60
C GLY A 138 3.47 17.27 21.16
N ILE A 139 3.01 16.35 20.33
CA ILE A 139 2.14 16.63 19.20
C ILE A 139 0.74 16.18 19.61
N TYR A 140 -0.26 17.02 19.37
CA TYR A 140 -1.65 16.72 19.69
C TYR A 140 -2.45 16.71 18.40
N ASP A 141 -3.56 15.98 18.40
CA ASP A 141 -4.56 15.98 17.33
C ASP A 141 -4.05 15.48 15.96
N ALA A 142 -2.81 15.03 15.87
CA ALA A 142 -2.25 14.38 14.70
C ALA A 142 -2.80 12.95 14.55
N PRO A 143 -2.92 12.44 13.32
CA PRO A 143 -3.28 11.05 13.11
C PRO A 143 -2.08 10.12 13.29
N THR A 144 -2.36 8.82 13.34
CA THR A 144 -1.37 7.75 13.24
C THR A 144 -1.42 7.15 11.84
N THR A 145 -0.26 6.97 11.22
CA THR A 145 -0.12 6.16 9.99
C THR A 145 0.21 4.73 10.38
N PHE A 146 -0.52 3.78 9.81
CA PHE A 146 -0.34 2.34 10.00
C PHE A 146 0.14 1.70 8.71
N PHE A 147 1.14 0.84 8.83
CA PHE A 147 1.62 -0.03 7.76
C PHE A 147 1.36 -1.47 8.17
N THR A 148 0.67 -2.22 7.31
CA THR A 148 0.50 -3.67 7.49
C THR A 148 1.17 -4.37 6.31
N VAL A 149 2.12 -5.26 6.57
CA VAL A 149 2.85 -6.00 5.53
C VAL A 149 2.82 -7.50 5.80
N ASN A 150 2.36 -8.28 4.84
CA ASN A 150 2.38 -9.74 4.87
C ASN A 150 3.37 -10.25 3.82
N ALA A 151 4.63 -10.40 4.23
CA ALA A 151 5.73 -10.81 3.36
C ALA A 151 6.90 -11.36 4.19
N GLY A 152 7.81 -12.09 3.56
CA GLY A 152 8.92 -12.73 4.26
C GLY A 152 8.47 -13.76 5.30
N GLY A 153 7.29 -14.37 5.10
CA GLY A 153 6.74 -15.40 5.97
C GLY A 153 6.14 -14.89 7.30
N HIS A 154 5.91 -13.59 7.45
CA HIS A 154 5.28 -13.01 8.63
C HIS A 154 4.39 -11.81 8.28
N LEU A 155 3.46 -11.51 9.18
CA LEU A 155 2.66 -10.29 9.19
C LEU A 155 3.34 -9.28 10.13
N SER A 156 3.63 -8.08 9.64
CA SER A 156 4.15 -6.96 10.41
C SER A 156 3.11 -5.84 10.46
N HIS A 157 2.96 -5.24 11.63
CA HIS A 157 2.18 -4.03 11.84
C HIS A 157 3.07 -2.92 12.44
N VAL A 158 3.20 -1.81 11.72
CA VAL A 158 3.98 -0.65 12.15
C VAL A 158 3.07 0.56 12.30
N SER A 159 3.02 1.15 13.49
CA SER A 159 2.29 2.39 13.78
C SER A 159 3.23 3.56 13.99
N VAL A 160 2.94 4.70 13.35
CA VAL A 160 3.73 5.92 13.48
C VAL A 160 2.83 7.12 13.74
N TYR A 161 2.86 7.62 14.97
CA TYR A 161 2.10 8.82 15.33
C TYR A 161 2.72 10.06 14.69
N ALA A 162 1.89 10.92 14.11
CA ALA A 162 2.29 12.19 13.51
C ALA A 162 3.38 12.08 12.42
N LEU A 163 3.37 11.00 11.63
CA LEU A 163 4.37 10.73 10.59
C LEU A 163 4.51 11.92 9.63
N GLY A 164 5.71 12.51 9.57
CA GLY A 164 6.03 13.63 8.68
C GLY A 164 5.58 15.01 9.18
N LEU A 165 5.01 15.08 10.39
CA LEU A 165 4.64 16.34 11.05
C LEU A 165 5.64 16.76 12.13
N GLU A 166 6.56 15.87 12.51
CA GLU A 166 7.61 16.18 13.48
C GLU A 166 8.64 17.19 12.96
N ASP A 167 9.26 17.92 13.89
CA ASP A 167 10.47 18.69 13.59
C ASP A 167 11.64 17.71 13.33
N PRO A 168 12.37 17.80 12.20
CA PRO A 168 13.52 16.93 11.94
C PRO A 168 14.63 17.00 13.01
N SER A 169 14.66 18.08 13.79
CA SER A 169 15.58 18.33 14.91
C SER A 169 14.98 18.08 16.28
N ASP A 170 13.79 17.47 16.36
CA ASP A 170 13.09 17.22 17.62
C ASP A 170 14.00 16.49 18.63
N PRO A 171 14.32 17.12 19.78
CA PRO A 171 15.24 16.57 20.77
C PRO A 171 14.67 15.35 21.50
N ARG A 172 13.36 15.09 21.38
CA ARG A 172 12.69 13.92 21.97
C ARG A 172 12.96 12.63 21.20
N LEU A 173 13.37 12.74 19.93
CA LEU A 173 13.69 11.59 19.10
C LEU A 173 15.18 11.24 19.19
N THR A 174 15.51 9.94 19.27
CA THR A 174 16.87 9.47 19.05
C THR A 174 17.25 9.59 17.56
N ALA A 175 18.54 9.53 17.25
CA ALA A 175 19.00 9.53 15.86
C ALA A 175 18.45 8.33 15.06
N GLU A 176 18.30 7.18 15.71
CA GLU A 176 17.73 5.98 15.12
C GLU A 176 16.23 6.14 14.83
N GLN A 177 15.46 6.67 15.79
CA GLN A 177 14.03 6.95 15.60
C GLN A 177 13.81 7.95 14.47
N ARG A 178 14.61 9.02 14.40
CA ARG A 178 14.56 9.97 13.28
C ARG A 178 14.83 9.28 11.94
N ALA A 179 15.87 8.46 11.88
CA ALA A 179 16.19 7.73 10.66
C ALA A 179 15.08 6.74 10.25
N ALA A 180 14.46 6.04 11.20
CA ALA A 180 13.35 5.13 10.94
C ALA A 180 12.12 5.88 10.41
N ARG A 181 11.71 6.97 11.07
CA ARG A 181 10.59 7.80 10.64
C ARG A 181 10.83 8.40 9.26
N GLN A 182 12.04 8.87 8.96
CA GLN A 182 12.39 9.35 7.62
C GLN A 182 12.23 8.26 6.55
N ARG A 183 12.69 7.03 6.81
CA ARG A 183 12.51 5.91 5.87
C ARG A 183 11.03 5.59 5.64
N LEU A 184 10.21 5.66 6.69
CA LEU A 184 8.77 5.41 6.62
C LEU A 184 8.02 6.51 5.87
N VAL A 185 8.39 7.79 6.05
CA VAL A 185 7.88 8.92 5.24
C VAL A 185 8.19 8.70 3.76
N GLU A 186 9.45 8.41 3.43
CA GLU A 186 9.85 8.21 2.04
C GLU A 186 9.18 6.99 1.40
N PHE A 187 9.06 5.89 2.16
CA PHE A 187 8.33 4.72 1.70
C PHE A 187 6.85 5.03 1.47
N ALA A 188 6.16 5.67 2.40
CA ALA A 188 4.77 6.04 2.23
C ALA A 188 4.57 6.91 0.99
N ARG A 189 5.40 7.94 0.81
CA ARG A 189 5.37 8.79 -0.39
C ARG A 189 5.56 7.98 -1.67
N LYS A 190 6.55 7.09 -1.71
CA LYS A 190 6.86 6.26 -2.87
C LYS A 190 5.78 5.21 -3.16
N ALA A 191 5.22 4.59 -2.13
CA ALA A 191 4.16 3.60 -2.27
C ALA A 191 2.83 4.24 -2.70
N LEU A 192 2.51 5.44 -2.20
CA LEU A 192 1.31 6.18 -2.63
C LEU A 192 1.44 6.75 -4.05
N ASP A 193 2.67 6.97 -4.52
CA ASP A 193 2.99 7.35 -5.90
C ASP A 193 3.53 6.17 -6.72
N LEU A 194 2.98 4.96 -6.47
CA LEU A 194 3.48 3.67 -6.98
C LEU A 194 3.84 3.69 -8.47
N TYR A 195 2.94 4.25 -9.30
CA TYR A 195 3.06 4.19 -10.75
C TYR A 195 4.05 5.22 -11.35
N SER A 196 4.63 6.12 -10.55
CA SER A 196 5.59 7.11 -11.06
C SER A 196 7.00 6.55 -11.21
N TRP A 197 7.32 5.48 -10.48
CA TRP A 197 8.67 4.92 -10.40
C TRP A 197 8.75 3.44 -10.78
N LEU A 198 7.63 2.71 -10.80
CA LEU A 198 7.62 1.36 -11.33
C LEU A 198 7.95 1.36 -12.83
N PRO A 199 8.72 0.37 -13.32
CA PRO A 199 8.94 0.21 -14.75
C PRO A 199 7.60 0.02 -15.47
N PRO A 200 7.34 0.70 -16.60
CA PRO A 200 6.04 0.65 -17.28
C PRO A 200 5.55 -0.76 -17.63
N GLU A 201 6.47 -1.67 -17.96
CA GLU A 201 6.18 -3.08 -18.25
C GLU A 201 5.66 -3.88 -17.05
N THR A 202 5.85 -3.36 -15.83
CA THR A 202 5.35 -3.98 -14.61
C THR A 202 3.95 -3.52 -14.23
N VAL A 203 3.40 -2.53 -14.93
CA VAL A 203 2.05 -1.99 -14.71
C VAL A 203 1.11 -2.55 -15.77
N VAL A 204 0.15 -3.37 -15.33
CA VAL A 204 -0.83 -4.03 -16.21
C VAL A 204 -2.03 -3.11 -16.45
N GLU A 205 -2.57 -2.55 -15.38
CA GLU A 205 -3.73 -1.65 -15.39
C GLU A 205 -3.54 -0.58 -14.32
N ARG A 206 -4.15 0.60 -14.51
CA ARG A 206 -4.15 1.69 -13.53
C ARG A 206 -5.37 2.56 -13.68
N ASP A 207 -5.73 3.23 -12.58
CA ASP A 207 -6.74 4.29 -12.53
C ASP A 207 -8.13 3.87 -13.05
N ILE A 208 -8.46 2.57 -12.98
CA ILE A 208 -9.80 2.07 -13.29
C ILE A 208 -10.72 2.19 -12.07
N PRO A 209 -12.03 2.44 -12.23
CA PRO A 209 -12.94 2.47 -11.09
C PRO A 209 -12.98 1.14 -10.34
N PHE A 210 -12.86 1.17 -9.01
CA PHE A 210 -12.98 -0.02 -8.18
C PHE A 210 -14.40 -0.60 -8.26
N THR A 211 -14.50 -1.92 -8.44
CA THR A 211 -15.79 -2.60 -8.49
C THR A 211 -16.26 -2.94 -7.07
N ILE A 212 -17.25 -2.19 -6.58
CA ILE A 212 -17.86 -2.42 -5.27
C ILE A 212 -18.71 -3.70 -5.34
N THR A 213 -18.25 -4.77 -4.70
CA THR A 213 -18.98 -6.06 -4.57
C THR A 213 -19.64 -6.24 -3.20
N ARG A 214 -19.14 -5.50 -2.20
CA ARG A 214 -19.64 -5.48 -0.83
C ARG A 214 -19.58 -4.05 -0.31
N LEU A 215 -20.65 -3.62 0.33
CA LEU A 215 -20.76 -2.29 0.91
C LEU A 215 -21.13 -2.40 2.38
N GLN A 216 -20.25 -1.94 3.26
CA GLN A 216 -20.58 -1.69 4.66
C GLN A 216 -21.50 -0.47 4.74
N VAL A 217 -22.56 -0.61 5.53
CA VAL A 217 -23.48 0.47 5.83
C VAL A 217 -23.62 0.58 7.34
N VAL A 218 -23.23 1.72 7.89
CA VAL A 218 -23.46 2.06 9.30
C VAL A 218 -24.61 3.05 9.37
N VAL A 219 -25.64 2.75 10.15
CA VAL A 219 -26.84 3.58 10.27
C VAL A 219 -27.12 3.95 11.71
N LEU A 220 -27.69 5.14 11.88
CA LEU A 220 -28.13 5.68 13.17
C LEU A 220 -29.30 6.64 12.96
N PRO A 221 -30.16 6.84 13.97
CA PRO A 221 -31.20 7.88 13.93
C PRO A 221 -30.61 9.25 13.59
N ALA A 222 -31.32 10.06 12.81
CA ALA A 222 -30.80 11.35 12.33
C ALA A 222 -30.60 12.39 13.44
N ASP A 223 -31.24 12.21 14.59
CA ASP A 223 -31.13 13.03 15.81
C ASP A 223 -30.05 12.53 16.78
N ALA A 224 -29.35 11.45 16.45
CA ALA A 224 -28.29 10.92 17.29
C ALA A 224 -27.08 11.88 17.36
N PRO A 225 -26.36 11.95 18.50
CA PRO A 225 -25.23 12.85 18.68
C PRO A 225 -24.09 12.65 17.67
N GLU A 226 -23.88 11.42 17.20
CA GLU A 226 -22.83 11.05 16.26
C GLU A 226 -23.20 11.38 14.80
N ALA A 227 -24.46 11.74 14.53
CA ALA A 227 -24.88 12.17 13.21
C ALA A 227 -24.29 13.54 12.86
N PRO A 228 -23.97 13.82 11.58
CA PRO A 228 -23.54 15.14 11.16
C PRO A 228 -24.72 16.13 11.26
N HIS A 229 -24.56 17.19 12.06
CA HIS A 229 -25.56 18.26 12.24
C HIS A 229 -25.08 19.55 11.56
N PRO A 230 -25.34 19.73 10.25
CA PRO A 230 -24.91 20.93 9.53
C PRO A 230 -25.67 22.16 10.04
N GLU A 231 -24.98 23.29 10.13
CA GLU A 231 -25.62 24.57 10.49
C GLU A 231 -26.63 25.03 9.43
N ASP A 232 -26.33 24.79 8.15
CA ASP A 232 -27.23 25.08 7.04
C ASP A 232 -28.06 23.84 6.67
N GLU A 233 -29.32 23.82 7.12
CA GLU A 233 -30.27 22.77 6.81
C GLU A 233 -30.62 22.64 5.32
N HIS A 234 -30.37 23.67 4.49
CA HIS A 234 -30.65 23.62 3.05
C HIS A 234 -29.71 22.66 2.31
N LEU A 235 -28.59 22.30 2.93
CA LEU A 235 -27.65 21.30 2.42
C LEU A 235 -28.15 19.86 2.66
N VAL A 236 -29.13 19.68 3.55
CA VAL A 236 -29.69 18.39 3.89
C VAL A 236 -30.75 17.99 2.86
N THR A 237 -30.54 16.84 2.24
CA THR A 237 -31.53 16.24 1.32
C THR A 237 -32.13 15.01 1.97
N THR A 238 -33.41 14.73 1.70
CA THR A 238 -34.07 13.52 2.21
C THR A 238 -34.48 12.61 1.07
N ARG A 239 -34.22 11.31 1.20
CA ARG A 239 -34.57 10.27 0.23
C ARG A 239 -35.26 9.11 0.94
N SER A 240 -36.07 8.35 0.21
CA SER A 240 -36.60 7.08 0.72
C SER A 240 -35.52 6.01 0.69
N TRP A 241 -35.42 5.21 1.75
CA TRP A 241 -34.51 4.06 1.80
C TRP A 241 -34.88 3.05 0.69
N PRO A 242 -33.93 2.64 -0.18
CA PRO A 242 -34.25 1.87 -1.39
C PRO A 242 -34.34 0.36 -1.15
N LEU A 243 -33.91 -0.13 0.02
CA LEU A 243 -33.85 -1.56 0.33
C LEU A 243 -35.08 -2.00 1.15
N PRO A 244 -35.52 -3.27 1.03
CA PRO A 244 -36.72 -3.75 1.71
C PRO A 244 -36.54 -3.82 3.23
N THR A 245 -35.34 -4.14 3.72
CA THR A 245 -35.05 -4.17 5.15
C THR A 245 -35.06 -2.75 5.71
N PRO A 246 -35.93 -2.44 6.69
CA PRO A 246 -35.96 -1.12 7.30
C PRO A 246 -34.68 -0.86 8.11
N LEU A 247 -34.24 0.39 8.16
CA LEU A 247 -32.99 0.80 8.81
C LEU A 247 -32.98 0.52 10.33
N SER A 248 -34.14 0.50 10.99
CA SER A 248 -34.29 0.11 12.39
C SER A 248 -33.88 -1.34 12.67
N ALA A 249 -34.01 -2.24 11.69
CA ALA A 249 -33.68 -3.65 11.77
C ALA A 249 -32.50 -4.05 10.87
N PHE A 250 -31.75 -3.06 10.35
CA PHE A 250 -30.66 -3.30 9.43
C PHE A 250 -29.42 -3.83 10.16
N GLY A 251 -28.83 -4.93 9.68
CA GLY A 251 -27.61 -5.49 10.22
C GLY A 251 -27.66 -5.78 11.73
N GLU A 252 -26.52 -5.70 12.39
CA GLU A 252 -26.34 -5.93 13.82
C GLU A 252 -26.08 -4.63 14.59
N PRO A 253 -26.33 -4.58 15.92
CA PRO A 253 -25.93 -3.45 16.75
C PRO A 253 -24.42 -3.15 16.64
N ALA A 254 -24.07 -1.87 16.52
CA ALA A 254 -22.70 -1.40 16.34
C ALA A 254 -22.28 -0.42 17.47
N PRO A 255 -22.16 -0.90 18.72
CA PRO A 255 -21.90 -0.04 19.89
C PRO A 255 -20.55 0.67 19.84
N TRP A 256 -19.64 0.22 18.95
CA TRP A 256 -18.36 0.87 18.71
C TRP A 256 -18.48 2.24 18.02
N PHE A 257 -19.60 2.51 17.35
CA PHE A 257 -19.87 3.80 16.71
C PHE A 257 -20.84 4.67 17.51
N GLY A 258 -21.86 4.05 18.12
CA GLY A 258 -22.84 4.75 18.94
C GLY A 258 -23.88 3.78 19.49
N THR A 259 -24.56 4.16 20.57
CA THR A 259 -25.46 3.26 21.31
C THR A 259 -26.65 2.77 20.47
N ASN A 260 -27.11 3.61 19.54
CA ASN A 260 -28.21 3.30 18.61
C ASN A 260 -27.73 2.98 17.19
N ALA A 261 -26.41 2.86 17.00
CA ALA A 261 -25.86 2.56 15.69
C ALA A 261 -26.07 1.08 15.35
N ARG A 262 -26.28 0.81 14.06
CA ARG A 262 -26.29 -0.54 13.50
C ARG A 262 -25.36 -0.61 12.31
N CYS A 263 -24.77 -1.77 12.08
CA CYS A 263 -23.91 -2.01 10.93
C CYS A 263 -24.32 -3.30 10.22
N GLY A 264 -24.38 -3.23 8.90
CA GLY A 264 -24.62 -4.39 8.05
C GLY A 264 -23.89 -4.26 6.72
N ILE A 265 -23.86 -5.37 5.99
CA ILE A 265 -23.16 -5.47 4.71
C ILE A 265 -24.20 -5.74 3.62
N VAL A 266 -24.18 -4.90 2.58
CA VAL A 266 -24.97 -5.10 1.37
C VAL A 266 -24.07 -5.72 0.31
N SER A 267 -24.33 -6.99 -0.02
CA SER A 267 -23.61 -7.76 -1.05
C SER A 267 -24.54 -8.50 -2.02
N SER A 268 -25.85 -8.41 -1.79
CA SER A 268 -26.86 -9.04 -2.64
C SER A 268 -26.82 -8.45 -4.05
N ARG A 269 -26.76 -9.32 -5.07
CA ARG A 269 -26.76 -8.95 -6.50
C ARG A 269 -28.00 -8.14 -6.93
N LYS A 270 -29.07 -8.13 -6.12
CA LYS A 270 -30.29 -7.33 -6.37
C LYS A 270 -30.29 -6.01 -5.61
N GLU A 271 -29.77 -6.00 -4.39
CA GLU A 271 -29.86 -4.84 -3.50
C GLU A 271 -28.68 -3.88 -3.68
N LEU A 272 -27.47 -4.41 -3.85
CA LEU A 272 -26.27 -3.59 -3.99
C LEU A 272 -26.37 -2.63 -5.20
N PRO A 273 -26.75 -3.07 -6.43
CA PRO A 273 -26.89 -2.14 -7.55
C PRO A 273 -27.94 -1.06 -7.32
N ARG A 274 -29.07 -1.40 -6.68
CA ARG A 274 -30.13 -0.44 -6.35
C ARG A 274 -29.65 0.62 -5.37
N LEU A 275 -28.88 0.22 -4.36
CA LEU A 275 -28.30 1.14 -3.41
C LEU A 275 -27.23 2.02 -4.08
N LEU A 276 -26.31 1.43 -4.84
CA LEU A 276 -25.26 2.16 -5.56
C LEU A 276 -25.84 3.21 -6.52
N GLU A 277 -26.94 2.93 -7.22
CA GLU A 277 -27.65 3.90 -8.06
C GLU A 277 -28.09 5.14 -7.27
N GLN A 278 -28.63 4.96 -6.06
CA GLN A 278 -28.99 6.08 -5.20
C GLN A 278 -27.75 6.86 -4.73
N LEU A 279 -26.64 6.17 -4.46
CA LEU A 279 -25.42 6.77 -3.95
C LEU A 279 -24.66 7.63 -4.97
N GLN A 280 -24.89 7.43 -6.27
CA GLN A 280 -24.31 8.28 -7.33
C GLN A 280 -24.62 9.77 -7.16
N THR A 281 -25.76 10.09 -6.54
CA THR A 281 -26.21 11.48 -6.32
C THR A 281 -26.43 11.80 -4.84
N ALA A 282 -26.18 10.85 -3.94
CA ALA A 282 -26.24 11.09 -2.51
C ALA A 282 -24.92 11.69 -2.00
N ASN A 283 -24.99 12.35 -0.86
CA ASN A 283 -23.84 12.95 -0.20
C ASN A 283 -23.87 12.62 1.30
N LEU A 284 -22.82 13.02 2.02
CA LEU A 284 -22.69 12.79 3.46
C LEU A 284 -23.86 13.32 4.30
N LEU A 285 -24.58 14.35 3.82
CA LEU A 285 -25.71 14.96 4.50
C LEU A 285 -27.07 14.40 4.06
N THR A 286 -27.10 13.46 3.11
CA THR A 286 -28.35 12.79 2.70
C THR A 286 -28.96 12.02 3.88
N ARG A 287 -30.22 12.32 4.17
CA ARG A 287 -31.06 11.63 5.15
C ARG A 287 -31.90 10.56 4.46
N TRP A 288 -32.10 9.46 5.15
CA TRP A 288 -32.84 8.31 4.65
C TRP A 288 -34.11 8.09 5.46
N ARG A 289 -35.27 8.26 4.82
CA ARG A 289 -36.56 7.90 5.40
C ARG A 289 -36.76 6.40 5.27
N SER A 290 -36.91 5.72 6.40
CA SER A 290 -37.23 4.31 6.48
C SER A 290 -38.37 4.14 7.48
N GLN A 291 -39.53 3.70 6.99
CA GLN A 291 -40.78 3.73 7.77
C GLN A 291 -41.07 5.17 8.26
N GLU A 292 -41.42 5.33 9.54
CA GLU A 292 -41.76 6.62 10.16
C GLU A 292 -40.53 7.40 10.67
N GLN A 293 -39.33 6.84 10.55
CA GLN A 293 -38.10 7.42 11.08
C GLN A 293 -37.15 7.88 9.98
N THR A 294 -36.30 8.84 10.34
CA THR A 294 -35.24 9.39 9.48
C THR A 294 -33.88 9.01 10.06
N TYR A 295 -32.99 8.55 9.18
CA TYR A 295 -31.67 8.05 9.54
C TYR A 295 -30.58 8.79 8.78
N VAL A 296 -29.37 8.73 9.34
CA VAL A 296 -28.13 8.90 8.59
C VAL A 296 -27.56 7.52 8.29
N ALA A 297 -26.94 7.39 7.11
CA ALA A 297 -26.24 6.18 6.72
C ALA A 297 -24.87 6.53 6.15
N PHE A 298 -23.84 5.82 6.63
CA PHE A 298 -22.47 5.92 6.18
C PHE A 298 -22.13 4.71 5.33
N PHE A 299 -21.59 4.95 4.13
CA PHE A 299 -21.34 3.92 3.14
C PHE A 299 -19.85 3.77 2.91
N ARG A 300 -19.34 2.54 3.05
CA ARG A 300 -17.93 2.23 2.85
C ARG A 300 -17.80 0.99 1.97
N PRO A 301 -17.18 1.10 0.79
CA PRO A 301 -16.79 -0.08 0.02
C PRO A 301 -15.92 -1.00 0.88
N LEU A 302 -16.18 -2.31 0.87
CA LEU A 302 -15.30 -3.27 1.52
C LEU A 302 -14.30 -3.81 0.51
N LEU A 303 -13.04 -3.81 0.93
CA LEU A 303 -11.94 -4.40 0.18
C LEU A 303 -11.96 -5.94 0.28
N PRO A 304 -11.27 -6.66 -0.63
CA PRO A 304 -11.27 -8.14 -0.69
C PRO A 304 -11.06 -8.88 0.64
N ASP A 305 -10.06 -8.49 1.43
CA ASP A 305 -9.72 -9.08 2.72
C ASP A 305 -10.67 -8.68 3.86
N GLU A 306 -11.47 -7.63 3.70
CA GLU A 306 -12.23 -7.05 4.79
C GLU A 306 -13.54 -7.78 5.07
N SER A 307 -13.79 -8.06 6.35
CA SER A 307 -15.09 -8.57 6.81
C SER A 307 -16.13 -7.47 7.01
N GLY A 308 -15.69 -6.24 7.35
CA GLY A 308 -16.58 -5.11 7.68
C GLY A 308 -17.21 -5.20 9.08
N CYS A 309 -17.97 -4.16 9.43
CA CYS A 309 -18.71 -3.95 10.68
C CYS A 309 -17.90 -4.12 11.98
N GLN A 310 -16.62 -3.80 11.90
CA GLN A 310 -15.70 -3.73 13.04
C GLN A 310 -15.25 -2.28 13.23
N PRO A 311 -14.77 -1.91 14.43
CA PRO A 311 -14.05 -0.65 14.61
C PRO A 311 -12.92 -0.53 13.57
N PRO A 312 -12.69 0.66 12.97
CA PRO A 312 -11.52 0.88 12.14
C PRO A 312 -10.23 0.47 12.87
N HIS A 313 -9.27 -0.11 12.16
CA HIS A 313 -7.97 -0.56 12.70
C HIS A 313 -8.05 -1.60 13.82
N ALA A 314 -9.19 -2.29 13.96
CA ALA A 314 -9.22 -3.50 14.77
C ALA A 314 -8.18 -4.48 14.22
N ARG A 315 -7.19 -4.84 15.06
CA ARG A 315 -6.22 -5.89 14.71
C ARG A 315 -7.01 -7.17 14.44
N THR A 316 -6.95 -7.65 13.20
CA THR A 316 -7.53 -8.93 12.79
C THR A 316 -6.53 -10.06 13.01
#